data_AF-A0A1H8CKR9-F1
#
_entry.id   AF-A0A1H8CKR9-F1
#
_cell.length_a   1.000
_cell.length_b   1.000
_cell.length_c   1.000
_cell.angle_alpha   90.00
_cell.angle_beta   90.00
_cell.angle_gamma   90.00
#
_symmetry.space_group_name_H-M   'P 1'
#
loop_
_entity.id
_entity.type
_entity.pdbx_description
1 polymer ?
#
loop_
_entity_poly.entity_id
_entity_poly.type
_entity_poly.pdbx_seq_one_letter_code
_entity_poly.pdbx_strand_id
1 'polypeptide(L)'
;MNNPKKLARIHRVRTLQLGLTRAEEMRAGEKLDSEAALSARIAGLVDAVSPVAQSASAFSLGASAHYRERLHQSALAAAQREQNARLLLERSAEATRAAKRDQSAVEKLMERARHRQDARERRALEDVPAFPRKRHDPC
;
A
#
# COMPACT_ATOMS: atom_id res chain seq x y z
N MET A 1 -15.94 -21.97 18.81
CA MET A 1 -14.46 -21.79 18.86
C MET A 1 -13.93 -21.76 17.43
N ASN A 2 -13.06 -20.82 17.08
CA ASN A 2 -12.53 -20.70 15.71
C ASN A 2 -11.56 -21.86 15.41
N ASN A 3 -11.81 -22.59 14.31
CA ASN A 3 -10.98 -23.72 13.88
C ASN A 3 -9.57 -23.25 13.44
N PRO A 4 -8.47 -23.80 13.98
CA PRO A 4 -7.10 -23.36 13.68
C PRO A 4 -6.74 -23.49 12.19
N LYS A 5 -7.22 -24.55 11.51
CA LYS A 5 -7.00 -24.74 10.06
C LYS A 5 -7.68 -23.63 9.24
N LYS A 6 -8.87 -23.19 9.68
CA LYS A 6 -9.61 -22.10 9.03
C LYS A 6 -8.87 -20.77 9.21
N LEU A 7 -8.38 -20.46 10.41
CA LEU A 7 -7.59 -19.25 10.68
C LEU A 7 -6.29 -19.22 9.86
N ALA A 8 -5.58 -20.35 9.74
CA ALA A 8 -4.39 -20.43 8.90
C ALA A 8 -4.68 -20.21 7.40
N ARG A 9 -5.82 -20.69 6.89
CA ARG A 9 -6.26 -20.38 5.51
C ARG A 9 -6.57 -18.90 5.34
N ILE A 10 -7.27 -18.28 6.29
CA ILE A 10 -7.59 -16.85 6.26
C ILE A 10 -6.31 -16.01 6.33
N HIS A 11 -5.37 -16.35 7.20
CA HIS A 11 -4.08 -15.65 7.34
C HIS A 11 -3.29 -15.66 6.03
N ARG A 12 -3.21 -16.82 5.36
CA ARG A 12 -2.58 -16.92 4.03
C ARG A 12 -3.24 -15.97 3.02
N VAL A 13 -4.56 -15.95 2.94
CA VAL A 13 -5.29 -15.05 2.04
C VAL A 13 -5.03 -13.58 2.39
N ARG A 14 -5.10 -13.20 3.67
CA ARG A 14 -4.81 -11.81 4.11
C ARG A 14 -3.38 -11.39 3.82
N THR A 15 -2.43 -12.31 3.94
CA THR A 15 -1.02 -12.08 3.59
C THR A 15 -0.87 -11.83 2.09
N LEU A 16 -1.54 -12.62 1.25
CA LEU A 16 -1.56 -12.40 -0.21
C LEU A 16 -2.20 -11.05 -0.57
N GLN A 17 -3.33 -10.71 0.05
CA GLN A 17 -4.01 -9.44 -0.18
C GLN A 17 -3.15 -8.24 0.23
N LEU A 18 -2.42 -8.33 1.35
CA LEU A 18 -1.45 -7.31 1.75
C LEU A 18 -0.32 -7.17 0.71
N GLY A 19 0.14 -8.27 0.12
CA GLY A 19 1.10 -8.24 -0.98
C GLY A 19 0.56 -7.50 -2.21
N LEU A 20 -0.70 -7.76 -2.58
CA LEU A 20 -1.36 -7.10 -3.70
C LEU A 20 -1.51 -5.59 -3.48
N THR A 21 -1.99 -5.16 -2.32
CA THR A 21 -2.18 -3.73 -2.02
C THR A 21 -0.86 -2.97 -1.94
N ARG A 22 0.20 -3.60 -1.41
CA ARG A 22 1.57 -3.02 -1.46
C ARG A 22 2.07 -2.84 -2.88
N ALA A 23 1.83 -3.82 -3.76
CA ALA A 23 2.22 -3.71 -5.16
C ALA A 23 1.43 -2.59 -5.87
N GLU A 24 0.14 -2.44 -5.56
CA GLU A 24 -0.69 -1.34 -6.08
C GLU A 24 -0.20 0.03 -5.58
N GLU A 25 0.16 0.15 -4.30
CA GLU A 25 0.74 1.35 -3.72
C GLU A 25 2.06 1.74 -4.41
N MET A 26 2.97 0.79 -4.65
CA MET A 26 4.20 1.07 -5.40
C MET A 26 3.91 1.57 -6.82
N ARG A 27 3.02 0.90 -7.55
CA ARG A 27 2.63 1.34 -8.91
C ARG A 27 1.99 2.74 -8.90
N ALA A 28 1.21 3.06 -7.88
CA ALA A 28 0.63 4.39 -7.72
C ALA A 28 1.71 5.45 -7.46
N GLY A 29 2.75 5.10 -6.69
CA GLY A 29 3.93 5.93 -6.48
C GLY A 29 4.69 6.19 -7.78
N GLU A 30 5.02 5.13 -8.52
CA GLU A 30 5.69 5.24 -9.83
C GLU A 30 4.89 6.11 -10.82
N LYS A 31 3.56 5.96 -10.81
CA LYS A 31 2.68 6.80 -11.63
C LYS A 31 2.78 8.26 -11.22
N LEU A 32 2.71 8.58 -9.93
CA LEU A 32 2.86 9.95 -9.45
C LEU A 32 4.20 10.55 -9.87
N ASP A 33 5.29 9.81 -9.71
CA ASP A 33 6.63 10.26 -10.11
C ASP A 33 6.69 10.56 -11.61
N SER A 34 6.09 9.70 -12.45
CA SER A 34 6.03 9.92 -13.90
C SER A 34 5.24 11.17 -14.30
N GLU A 35 4.11 11.43 -13.62
CA GLU A 35 3.26 12.59 -13.90
C GLU A 35 3.92 13.89 -13.38
N ALA A 36 4.57 13.84 -12.22
CA ALA A 36 5.34 14.96 -11.69
C ALA A 36 6.52 15.32 -12.62
N ALA A 37 7.23 14.33 -13.16
CA ALA A 37 8.28 14.55 -14.16
C ALA A 37 7.73 15.17 -15.46
N LEU A 38 6.54 14.77 -15.91
CA LEU A 38 5.89 15.38 -17.07
C LEU A 38 5.50 16.84 -16.80
N SER A 39 4.90 17.11 -15.64
CA SER A 39 4.51 18.44 -15.16
C SER A 39 5.71 19.38 -15.14
N ALA A 40 6.84 18.95 -14.56
CA ALA A 40 8.09 19.71 -14.52
C ALA A 40 8.66 20.01 -15.92
N ARG A 41 8.62 19.04 -16.85
CA ARG A 41 9.05 19.27 -18.24
C ARG A 41 8.19 20.30 -18.96
N ILE A 42 6.87 20.25 -18.77
CA ILE A 42 5.96 21.24 -19.38
C ILE A 42 6.20 22.64 -18.81
N ALA A 43 6.43 22.75 -17.50
CA ALA A 43 6.79 24.04 -16.88
C ALA A 43 8.06 24.64 -17.51
N GLY A 44 9.12 23.83 -17.69
CA GLY A 44 10.34 24.29 -18.37
C GLY A 44 10.11 24.74 -19.82
N LEU A 45 9.19 24.10 -20.55
CA LEU A 45 8.80 24.54 -21.90
C LEU A 45 8.04 25.87 -21.88
N VAL A 46 7.21 26.11 -20.86
CA VAL A 46 6.46 27.37 -20.71
C VAL A 46 7.42 28.53 -20.47
N ASP A 47 8.40 28.34 -19.60
CA ASP A 47 9.42 29.34 -19.32
C ASP A 47 10.24 29.67 -20.57
N ALA A 48 10.64 28.65 -21.34
CA ALA A 48 11.42 28.82 -22.57
C ALA A 48 10.67 29.58 -23.69
N VAL A 49 9.34 29.56 -23.71
CA VAL A 49 8.52 30.17 -24.78
C VAL A 49 7.86 31.48 -24.34
N SER A 50 8.14 31.94 -23.11
CA SER A 50 7.66 33.23 -22.61
C SER A 50 8.24 34.39 -23.44
N PRO A 51 7.44 35.44 -23.77
CA PRO A 51 7.86 36.48 -24.68
C PRO A 51 9.02 37.29 -24.09
N VAL A 52 10.17 37.28 -24.77
CA VAL A 52 11.26 38.24 -24.55
C VAL A 52 10.94 39.48 -25.40
N ALA A 53 11.21 40.68 -24.87
CA ALA A 53 10.86 41.98 -25.46
C ALA A 53 11.63 42.34 -26.75
N GLN A 54 11.96 41.37 -27.60
CA GLN A 54 12.63 41.58 -28.88
C GLN A 54 11.62 41.66 -30.03
N SER A 55 11.91 42.55 -30.97
CA SER A 55 11.09 42.92 -32.12
C SER A 55 10.82 41.73 -33.04
N ALA A 56 9.77 40.97 -32.75
CA ALA A 56 9.35 39.82 -33.52
C ALA A 56 8.32 40.23 -34.60
N SER A 57 8.46 39.70 -35.81
CA SER A 57 7.55 40.00 -36.93
C SER A 57 6.11 39.54 -36.63
N ALA A 58 5.11 40.24 -37.16
CA ALA A 58 3.69 39.98 -36.87
C ALA A 58 3.23 38.52 -37.12
N PHE A 59 3.83 37.83 -38.10
CA PHE A 59 3.57 36.41 -38.37
C PHE A 59 4.13 35.48 -37.26
N SER A 60 5.29 35.81 -36.70
CA SER A 60 5.88 35.06 -35.57
C SER A 60 5.07 35.23 -34.28
N LEU A 61 4.42 36.38 -34.10
CA LEU A 61 3.55 36.65 -32.94
C LEU A 61 2.32 35.74 -32.94
N GLY A 62 1.62 35.58 -34.08
CA GLY A 62 0.46 34.70 -34.19
C GLY A 62 0.79 33.22 -33.94
N ALA A 63 1.89 32.72 -34.52
CA ALA A 63 2.33 31.34 -34.30
C ALA A 63 2.74 31.10 -32.84
N SER A 64 3.41 32.07 -32.20
CA SER A 64 3.80 31.99 -30.80
C SER A 64 2.60 31.96 -29.84
N ALA A 65 1.55 32.74 -30.13
CA ALA A 65 0.33 32.77 -29.33
C ALA A 65 -0.39 31.42 -29.37
N HIS A 66 -0.53 30.82 -30.56
CA HIS A 66 -1.14 29.50 -30.71
C HIS A 66 -0.34 28.39 -29.99
N TYR A 67 1.00 28.42 -30.07
CA TYR A 67 1.83 27.46 -29.34
C TYR A 67 1.68 27.60 -27.81
N ARG A 68 1.66 28.83 -27.30
CA ARG A 68 1.45 29.10 -25.86
C ARG A 68 0.10 28.61 -25.37
N GLU A 69 -0.97 28.85 -26.13
CA GLU A 69 -2.31 28.37 -25.77
C GLU A 69 -2.33 26.84 -25.65
N ARG A 70 -1.77 26.12 -26.64
CA ARG A 70 -1.66 24.66 -26.58
C ARG A 70 -0.81 24.17 -25.42
N LEU A 71 0.28 24.89 -25.12
CA LEU A 71 1.16 24.53 -24.02
C LEU A 71 0.49 24.78 -22.65
N HIS A 72 -0.28 25.87 -22.52
CA HIS A 72 -1.05 26.14 -21.32
C HIS A 72 -2.12 25.08 -21.08
N GLN A 73 -2.86 24.68 -22.12
CA GLN A 73 -3.81 23.56 -22.05
C GLN A 73 -3.14 22.25 -21.63
N SER A 74 -1.94 22.00 -22.16
CA SER A 74 -1.14 20.82 -21.79
C SER A 74 -0.69 20.87 -20.32
N ALA A 75 -0.31 22.05 -19.83
CA ALA A 75 0.08 22.26 -18.43
C ALA A 75 -1.10 22.03 -17.48
N LEU A 76 -2.28 22.56 -17.80
CA LEU A 76 -3.51 22.32 -17.03
C LEU A 76 -3.86 20.83 -16.99
N ALA A 77 -3.78 20.14 -18.13
CA ALA A 77 -4.03 18.71 -18.20
C ALA A 77 -3.01 17.90 -17.38
N ALA A 78 -1.72 18.26 -17.41
CA ALA A 78 -0.68 17.61 -16.62
C ALA A 78 -0.89 17.83 -15.11
N ALA A 79 -1.23 19.04 -14.69
CA ALA A 79 -1.54 19.34 -13.30
C ALA A 79 -2.74 18.52 -12.79
N GLN A 80 -3.78 18.36 -13.60
CA GLN A 80 -4.92 17.51 -13.26
C GLN A 80 -4.53 16.01 -13.15
N ARG A 81 -3.67 15.52 -14.06
CA ARG A 81 -3.16 14.14 -13.97
C ARG A 81 -2.34 13.91 -12.72
N GLU A 82 -1.47 14.86 -12.37
CA GLU A 82 -0.66 14.81 -11.16
C GLU A 82 -1.54 14.78 -9.90
N GLN A 83 -2.55 15.65 -9.81
CA GLN A 83 -3.51 15.64 -8.70
C GLN A 83 -4.25 14.30 -8.58
N ASN A 84 -4.71 13.76 -9.71
CA ASN A 84 -5.36 12.44 -9.73
C ASN A 84 -4.42 11.30 -9.30
N ALA A 85 -3.15 11.36 -9.70
CA ALA A 85 -2.13 10.39 -9.29
C ALA A 85 -1.85 10.46 -7.79
N ARG A 86 -1.80 11.66 -7.20
CA ARG A 86 -1.67 11.86 -5.74
C ARG A 86 -2.85 11.23 -4.99
N LEU A 87 -4.08 11.53 -5.42
CA LEU A 87 -5.29 10.95 -4.81
C LEU A 87 -5.31 9.42 -4.93
N LEU A 88 -4.82 8.87 -6.04
CA LEU A 88 -4.70 7.42 -6.21
C LEU A 88 -3.69 6.83 -5.21
N LEU A 89 -2.51 7.43 -5.06
CA LEU A 89 -1.51 6.99 -4.10
C LEU A 89 -2.04 7.03 -2.67
N GLU A 90 -2.73 8.10 -2.28
CA GLU A 90 -3.35 8.21 -0.94
C GLU A 90 -4.36 7.08 -0.68
N ARG A 91 -5.22 6.79 -1.67
CA ARG A 91 -6.19 5.68 -1.60
C ARG A 91 -5.49 4.33 -1.50
N SER A 92 -4.46 4.09 -2.31
CA SER A 92 -3.67 2.85 -2.27
C SER A 92 -2.95 2.67 -0.93
N ALA A 93 -2.38 3.74 -0.37
CA ALA A 93 -1.74 3.71 0.94
C ALA A 93 -2.74 3.42 2.08
N GLU A 94 -3.97 3.96 2.02
CA GLU A 94 -5.01 3.59 2.98
C GLU A 94 -5.43 2.12 2.81
N ALA A 95 -5.55 1.62 1.58
CA ALA A 95 -5.86 0.22 1.32
C ALA A 95 -4.78 -0.73 1.88
N THR A 96 -3.49 -0.38 1.74
CA THR A 96 -2.38 -1.11 2.37
C THR A 96 -2.49 -1.11 3.89
N ARG A 97 -2.78 0.05 4.51
CA ARG A 97 -2.96 0.17 5.96
C ARG A 97 -4.14 -0.67 6.45
N ALA A 98 -5.26 -0.66 5.72
CA ALA A 98 -6.42 -1.50 6.02
C ALA A 98 -6.09 -3.00 5.92
N ALA A 99 -5.43 -3.43 4.84
CA ALA A 99 -5.01 -4.82 4.66
C ALA A 99 -4.04 -5.29 5.78
N LYS A 100 -3.15 -4.40 6.23
CA LYS A 100 -2.25 -4.67 7.37
C LYS A 100 -3.03 -4.86 8.66
N ARG A 101 -4.03 -3.99 8.94
CA ARG A 101 -4.92 -4.13 10.12
C ARG A 101 -5.66 -5.46 10.10
N ASP A 102 -6.20 -5.87 8.95
CA ASP A 102 -6.90 -7.15 8.79
C ASP A 102 -5.99 -8.35 9.04
N GLN A 103 -4.77 -8.33 8.49
CA GLN A 103 -3.78 -9.38 8.67
C GLN A 103 -3.36 -9.49 10.15
N SER A 104 -3.08 -8.36 10.81
CA SER A 104 -2.78 -8.30 12.25
C SER A 104 -3.94 -8.79 13.12
N ALA A 105 -5.20 -8.51 12.76
CA ALA A 105 -6.36 -9.00 13.50
C ALA A 105 -6.45 -10.53 13.46
N VAL A 106 -6.15 -11.15 12.30
CA VAL A 106 -6.13 -12.60 12.16
C VAL A 106 -4.99 -13.23 12.97
N GLU A 107 -3.81 -12.60 12.98
CA GLU A 107 -2.67 -13.06 13.80
C GLU A 107 -3.01 -13.09 15.29
N LYS A 108 -3.65 -12.03 15.81
CA LYS A 108 -4.13 -11.98 17.20
C LYS A 108 -5.15 -13.08 17.49
N LEU A 109 -6.02 -13.44 16.54
CA LEU A 109 -6.95 -14.55 16.71
C LEU A 109 -6.25 -15.91 16.74
N MET A 110 -5.19 -16.08 15.94
CA MET A 110 -4.36 -17.29 15.96
C MET A 110 -3.60 -17.43 17.28
N GLU A 111 -3.01 -16.35 17.78
CA GLU A 111 -2.32 -16.31 19.07
C GLU A 111 -3.26 -16.65 20.24
N ARG A 112 -4.45 -16.04 20.27
CA ARG A 112 -5.49 -16.38 21.26
C ARG A 112 -5.92 -17.85 21.17
N ALA A 113 -5.94 -18.43 19.97
CA ALA A 113 -6.26 -19.85 19.79
C ALA A 113 -5.15 -20.75 20.34
N ARG A 114 -3.87 -20.40 20.12
CA ARG A 114 -2.70 -21.09 20.68
C ARG A 114 -2.71 -21.08 22.20
N HIS A 115 -2.85 -19.91 22.82
CA HIS A 115 -2.92 -19.81 24.29
C HIS A 115 -4.04 -20.64 24.92
N ARG A 116 -5.20 -20.74 24.24
CA ARG A 116 -6.29 -21.59 24.71
C ARG A 116 -5.98 -23.08 24.60
N GLN A 117 -5.21 -23.48 23.59
CA GLN A 117 -4.74 -24.85 23.44
C GLN A 117 -3.71 -25.17 24.52
N ASP A 118 -2.70 -24.32 24.72
CA ASP A 118 -1.68 -24.49 25.76
C ASP A 118 -2.30 -24.56 27.17
N ALA A 119 -3.33 -23.76 27.44
CA ALA A 119 -4.06 -23.81 28.71
C ALA A 119 -4.83 -25.13 28.91
N ARG A 120 -5.35 -25.72 27.82
CA ARG A 120 -6.02 -27.03 27.87
C ARG A 120 -5.01 -28.16 28.09
N GLU A 121 -3.88 -28.12 27.40
CA GLU A 121 -2.81 -29.10 27.54
C GLU A 121 -2.23 -29.07 28.96
N ARG A 122 -2.02 -27.88 29.54
CA ARG A 122 -1.60 -27.75 30.95
C ARG A 122 -2.60 -28.37 31.92
N ARG A 123 -3.90 -28.09 31.79
CA ARG A 123 -4.93 -28.72 32.64
C ARG A 123 -4.97 -30.24 32.46
N ALA A 124 -4.85 -30.72 31.23
CA ALA A 124 -4.82 -32.16 30.96
C ALA A 124 -3.61 -32.85 31.62
N LEU A 125 -2.46 -32.16 31.74
CA LEU A 125 -1.29 -32.65 32.47
C LEU A 125 -1.51 -32.64 34.00
N GLU A 126 -2.20 -31.62 34.53
CA GLU A 126 -2.58 -31.54 35.94
C GLU A 126 -3.58 -32.64 36.34
N ASP A 127 -4.50 -32.99 35.44
CA ASP A 127 -5.53 -34.02 35.64
C ASP A 127 -4.99 -35.46 35.47
N VAL A 128 -3.70 -35.65 35.15
CA VAL A 128 -3.11 -37.00 35.01
C VAL A 128 -3.05 -37.66 36.39
N PRO A 129 -3.67 -38.85 36.57
CA PRO A 129 -3.63 -39.55 37.85
C PRO A 129 -2.19 -39.95 38.21
N ALA A 130 -1.85 -39.84 39.49
CA ALA A 130 -0.54 -40.27 39.99
C ALA A 130 -0.34 -41.78 39.73
N PHE A 131 0.66 -42.12 38.91
CA PHE A 131 1.04 -43.53 38.73
C PHE A 131 1.59 -44.09 40.05
N PRO A 132 1.16 -45.29 40.49
CA PRO A 132 1.69 -45.90 41.69
C PRO A 132 3.19 -46.16 41.51
N ARG A 133 4.03 -45.48 42.28
CA ARG A 133 5.46 -45.77 42.36
C ARG A 133 5.62 -47.17 42.97
N LYS A 134 6.17 -48.13 42.21
CA LYS A 134 6.65 -49.40 42.77
C LYS A 134 7.76 -49.07 43.75
N ARG A 135 7.45 -49.06 45.05
CA ARG A 135 8.46 -49.04 46.10
C ARG A 135 9.07 -50.44 46.14
N HIS A 136 10.28 -50.57 45.62
CA HIS A 136 11.11 -51.73 45.95
C HIS A 136 11.72 -51.42 47.31
N ASP A 137 11.24 -52.09 48.36
CA ASP A 137 11.89 -52.03 49.66
C ASP A 137 13.25 -52.75 49.53
N PRO A 138 14.37 -52.12 49.94
CA PRO A 138 15.66 -52.78 49.94
C PRO A 138 15.69 -53.83 51.06
N CYS A 139 15.94 -55.07 50.67
CA CYS A 139 16.09 -56.23 51.54
C CYS A 139 17.30 -56.13 52.47
#